data_AF-A0A9E1IBA9-F1
#
_entry.id   AF-A0A9E1IBA9-F1
#
_cell.length_a   1.000
_cell.length_b   1.000
_cell.length_c   1.000
_cell.angle_alpha   90.00
_cell.angle_beta   90.00
_cell.angle_gamma   90.00
#
_symmetry.space_group_name_H-M   'P 1'
#
loop_
_entity.id
_entity.type
_entity.pdbx_description
1 polymer ?
#
loop_
_entity_poly.entity_id
_entity_poly.type
_entity_poly.pdbx_seq_one_letter_code
_entity_poly.pdbx_strand_id
1 'polypeptide(L)'
;AHPLRYRMTSTKVKRMMSDLAVSGCDGVEVVTGSSNADEITLMSQWARELGLLASSGSDYHGWPNQRVRIGRLQDLPNQSKNILNSL
;
A
#
# COMPACT_ATOMS: atom_id res chain seq x y z
N ALA A 1 6.63 1.30 1.06
CA ALA A 1 6.21 0.28 0.09
C ALA A 1 5.92 -1.03 0.83
N HIS A 2 4.89 -1.77 0.41
CA HIS A 2 4.48 -3.11 0.88
C HIS A 2 4.63 -3.44 2.41
N PRO A 3 4.04 -2.68 3.35
CA PRO A 3 4.36 -2.80 4.78
C PRO A 3 4.03 -4.17 5.41
N LEU A 4 2.98 -4.84 4.92
CA LEU A 4 2.56 -6.16 5.40
C LEU A 4 3.52 -7.30 4.99
N ARG A 5 4.50 -7.03 4.13
CA ARG A 5 5.55 -8.00 3.77
C ARG A 5 6.69 -8.04 4.79
N TYR A 6 6.77 -7.08 5.69
CA TYR A 6 7.77 -7.10 6.75
C TYR A 6 7.46 -8.21 7.76
N ARG A 7 8.51 -8.83 8.32
CA ARG A 7 8.40 -9.82 9.40
C ARG A 7 8.04 -9.14 10.73
N MET A 8 6.87 -8.52 10.77
CA MET A 8 6.34 -7.72 11.87
C MET A 8 4.89 -8.10 12.11
N THR A 9 4.44 -7.93 13.36
CA THR A 9 3.02 -8.03 13.67
C THR A 9 2.26 -6.83 13.10
N SER A 10 0.97 -6.97 12.84
CA SER A 10 0.10 -5.89 12.37
C SER A 10 0.20 -4.64 13.24
N THR A 11 0.29 -4.80 14.56
CA THR A 11 0.49 -3.69 15.52
C THR A 11 1.81 -2.94 15.28
N LYS A 12 2.91 -3.67 15.03
CA LYS A 12 4.22 -3.06 14.73
C LYS A 12 4.21 -2.34 13.39
N VAL A 13 3.54 -2.91 12.38
CA VAL A 13 3.38 -2.27 11.06
C VAL A 13 2.60 -0.96 11.19
N LYS A 14 1.45 -0.97 11.89
CA LYS A 14 0.65 0.24 12.10
C LYS A 14 1.43 1.31 12.86
N ARG A 15 2.19 0.93 13.88
CA ARG A 15 3.06 1.86 14.63
C ARG A 15 4.13 2.48 13.73
N MET A 16 4.83 1.66 12.95
CA MET A 16 5.82 2.15 11.97
C MET A 16 5.20 3.13 10.98
N MET A 17 4.00 2.85 10.46
CA MET A 17 3.29 3.78 9.57
C MET A 17 2.97 5.10 10.27
N SER A 18 2.56 5.05 11.53
CA SER A 18 2.30 6.25 12.33
C SER A 18 3.57 7.08 12.53
N ASP A 19 4.69 6.43 12.88
CA ASP A 19 5.98 7.10 13.09
C ASP A 19 6.47 7.78 11.79
N LEU A 20 6.28 7.11 10.64
CA LEU A 20 6.60 7.66 9.32
C LEU A 20 5.70 8.85 8.95
N ALA A 21 4.39 8.77 9.22
CA ALA A 21 3.46 9.86 8.96
C ALA A 21 3.86 11.12 9.75
N VAL A 22 4.19 10.97 11.04
CA VAL A 22 4.69 12.08 11.88
C VAL A 22 6.04 12.63 11.38
N SER A 23 6.85 11.79 10.74
CA SER A 23 8.14 12.18 10.16
C SER A 23 8.03 12.81 8.76
N GLY A 24 6.80 13.06 8.26
CA GLY A 24 6.56 13.70 6.97
C GLY A 24 6.42 12.75 5.78
N CYS A 25 6.12 11.47 6.01
CA CYS A 25 5.77 10.55 4.93
C CYS A 25 4.36 10.87 4.39
N ASP A 26 4.25 11.08 3.08
CA ASP A 26 2.99 11.49 2.45
C ASP A 26 2.03 10.32 2.15
N GLY A 27 2.55 9.09 2.03
CA GLY A 27 1.74 7.99 1.53
C GLY A 27 2.27 6.60 1.77
N VAL A 28 1.39 5.63 1.58
CA VAL A 28 1.63 4.21 1.75
C VAL A 28 1.03 3.42 0.60
N GLU A 29 1.71 2.33 0.25
CA GLU A 29 1.24 1.40 -0.76
C GLU A 29 0.21 0.44 -0.17
N VAL A 30 -0.99 0.49 -0.74
CA VAL A 30 -2.17 -0.25 -0.30
C VAL A 30 -2.40 -1.46 -1.21
N VAL A 31 -2.31 -1.27 -2.53
CA VAL A 31 -2.48 -2.34 -3.50
C VAL A 31 -1.13 -2.75 -4.05
N THR A 32 -0.86 -4.04 -3.96
CA THR A 32 0.36 -4.66 -4.48
C THR A 32 -0.02 -5.73 -5.48
N GLY A 33 0.94 -6.19 -6.29
CA GLY A 33 0.74 -7.31 -7.22
C GLY A 33 0.26 -8.63 -6.57
N SER A 34 0.31 -8.70 -5.24
CA SER A 34 0.01 -9.91 -4.46
C SER A 34 -0.89 -9.66 -3.25
N SER A 35 -1.47 -8.46 -3.14
CA SER A 35 -2.39 -8.14 -2.04
C SER A 35 -3.71 -8.90 -2.21
N ASN A 36 -4.29 -9.36 -1.11
CA ASN A 36 -5.68 -9.82 -1.08
C ASN A 36 -6.64 -8.69 -0.63
N ALA A 37 -7.95 -8.94 -0.71
CA ALA A 37 -8.98 -7.95 -0.40
C ALA A 37 -8.96 -7.48 1.07
N ASP A 38 -8.63 -8.38 2.01
CA ASP A 38 -8.55 -8.05 3.44
C ASP A 38 -7.35 -7.15 3.73
N GLU A 39 -6.20 -7.45 3.12
CA GLU A 39 -4.99 -6.63 3.20
C GLU A 39 -5.23 -5.23 2.64
N ILE A 40 -5.91 -5.13 1.48
CA ILE A 40 -6.26 -3.84 0.87
C ILE A 40 -7.19 -3.04 1.77
N THR A 41 -8.20 -3.69 2.35
CA THR A 41 -9.16 -3.05 3.26
C THR A 41 -8.48 -2.53 4.50
N LEU A 42 -7.63 -3.35 5.13
CA LEU A 42 -6.88 -3.00 6.34
C LEU A 42 -5.92 -1.84 6.07
N MET A 43 -5.14 -1.92 5.00
CA MET A 43 -4.17 -0.88 4.63
C MET A 43 -4.86 0.43 4.25
N SER A 44 -5.99 0.37 3.54
CA SER A 44 -6.81 1.55 3.22
C SER A 44 -7.34 2.23 4.49
N GLN A 45 -7.80 1.44 5.45
CA GLN A 45 -8.27 1.95 6.73
C GLN A 45 -7.14 2.67 7.48
N TRP A 46 -5.97 2.04 7.62
CA TRP A 46 -4.83 2.65 8.32
C TRP A 46 -4.29 3.88 7.60
N ALA A 47 -4.21 3.86 6.27
CA ALA A 47 -3.81 5.04 5.49
C ALA A 47 -4.74 6.22 5.79
N ARG A 48 -6.06 5.98 5.79
CA ARG A 48 -7.05 7.01 6.12
C ARG A 48 -6.92 7.52 7.56
N GLU A 49 -6.74 6.63 8.53
CA GLU A 49 -6.59 6.99 9.96
C GLU A 49 -5.33 7.82 10.21
N LEU A 50 -4.25 7.54 9.48
CA LEU A 50 -2.96 8.21 9.63
C LEU A 50 -2.77 9.42 8.70
N GLY A 51 -3.77 9.76 7.89
CA GLY A 51 -3.69 10.87 6.94
C GLY A 51 -2.76 10.63 5.75
N LEU A 52 -2.35 9.37 5.51
CA LEU A 52 -1.48 8.98 4.40
C LEU A 52 -2.28 8.83 3.10
N LEU A 53 -1.68 9.26 1.99
CA LEU A 53 -2.15 8.96 0.64
C LEU A 53 -1.95 7.49 0.31
N ALA A 54 -2.82 6.92 -0.51
CA ALA A 54 -2.73 5.54 -0.95
C ALA A 54 -2.05 5.44 -2.33
N SER A 55 -1.19 4.45 -2.50
CA SER A 55 -0.62 4.07 -3.80
C SER A 55 -0.84 2.61 -4.15
N SER A 56 -0.66 2.31 -5.44
CA SER A 56 -0.77 0.98 -6.02
C SER A 56 0.48 0.68 -6.85
N GLY A 57 1.09 -0.49 -6.66
CA GLY A 57 2.28 -0.90 -7.39
C GLY A 57 2.25 -2.38 -7.76
N SER A 58 2.69 -2.73 -8.97
CA SER A 58 2.70 -4.13 -9.41
C SER A 58 3.91 -4.91 -8.90
N ASP A 59 4.98 -4.24 -8.50
CA ASP A 59 6.22 -4.90 -8.09
C ASP A 59 6.76 -5.85 -9.19
N TYR A 60 6.61 -5.43 -10.46
CA TYR A 60 7.02 -6.23 -11.62
C TYR A 60 8.52 -6.11 -11.88
N HIS A 61 9.18 -7.24 -12.14
CA HIS A 61 10.64 -7.37 -12.24
C HIS A 61 11.10 -8.17 -13.48
N GLY A 62 10.18 -8.67 -14.32
CA GLY A 62 10.54 -9.26 -15.62
C GLY A 62 11.02 -10.71 -15.60
N TRP A 63 10.85 -11.45 -14.50
CA TRP A 63 11.35 -12.83 -14.41
C TRP A 63 10.48 -13.84 -15.18
N PRO A 64 11.08 -14.91 -15.76
CA PRO A 64 10.39 -15.83 -16.66
C PRO A 64 9.11 -16.50 -16.12
N ASN A 65 8.93 -16.52 -14.79
CA ASN A 65 7.77 -17.12 -14.12
C ASN A 65 7.07 -16.15 -13.16
N GLN A 66 7.24 -14.84 -13.34
CA GLN A 66 6.58 -13.87 -12.47
C GLN A 66 5.07 -13.88 -12.72
N ARG A 67 4.30 -14.12 -11.65
CA ARG A 67 2.83 -14.15 -11.72
C ARG A 67 2.21 -12.77 -11.89
N VAL A 68 2.89 -11.73 -11.40
CA VAL A 68 2.41 -10.35 -11.52
C VAL A 68 2.60 -9.85 -12.94
N ARG A 69 1.60 -9.14 -13.47
CA ARG A 69 1.64 -8.48 -14.78
C ARG A 69 1.53 -6.97 -14.61
N ILE A 70 2.23 -6.22 -15.45
CA ILE A 70 2.08 -4.76 -15.55
C ILE A 70 0.62 -4.44 -15.90
N GLY A 71 0.08 -3.38 -15.28
CA GLY A 71 -1.24 -2.84 -15.59
C GLY A 71 -2.44 -3.65 -15.09
N ARG A 72 -2.21 -4.75 -14.33
CA ARG A 72 -3.30 -5.58 -13.79
C ARG A 72 -3.23 -5.64 -12.26
N LEU A 73 -3.70 -4.58 -11.62
CA LEU A 73 -3.82 -4.45 -10.17
C LEU A 73 -5.29 -4.37 -9.76
N GLN A 74 -5.56 -4.65 -8.48
CA GLN A 74 -6.87 -4.37 -7.90
C GLN A 74 -7.09 -2.86 -7.80
N ASP A 75 -8.34 -2.43 -7.84
CA ASP A 75 -8.68 -1.02 -7.67
C ASP A 75 -8.44 -0.56 -6.23
N LEU A 76 -8.03 0.70 -6.06
CA LEU A 76 -8.03 1.33 -4.75
C LEU A 76 -9.48 1.52 -4.28
N PRO A 77 -9.83 1.12 -3.05
CA PRO A 77 -11.18 1.29 -2.51
C PRO A 77 -11.63 2.75 -2.45
N ASN A 78 -10.68 3.69 -2.40
CA ASN A 78 -10.96 5.13 -2.37
C ASN A 78 -9.96 5.91 -3.24
N GLN A 79 -10.37 6.24 -4.46
CA GLN A 79 -9.52 6.94 -5.43
C GLN A 79 -9.28 8.42 -5.09
N SER A 80 -10.08 9.02 -4.19
CA SER A 80 -9.97 10.45 -3.84
C SER A 80 -8.71 10.82 -3.05
N LYS A 81 -8.05 9.85 -2.41
CA LYS A 81 -6.77 10.02 -1.70
C LYS A 81 -5.65 9.17 -2.32
N ASN A 82 -5.60 9.17 -3.66
CA ASN A 82 -4.52 8.52 -4.40
C ASN A 82 -3.33 9.49 -4.53
N ILE A 83 -2.11 9.01 -4.32
CA ILE A 83 -0.88 9.78 -4.56
C ILE A 83 -0.87 10.41 -5.96
N LEU A 84 -1.31 9.67 -6.98
CA LEU A 84 -1.32 10.14 -8.38
C LEU A 84 -2.29 11.29 -8.64
N ASN A 85 -3.33 11.45 -7.81
CA ASN A 85 -4.30 12.55 -7.92
C ASN A 85 -3.87 13.78 -7.11
N SER A 86 -2.75 13.70 -6.38
CA SER A 86 -2.22 14.76 -5.51
C SER A 86 -0.90 15.37 -6.03
N LEU A 87 -0.43 14.93 -7.21
CA LEU A 87 0.70 15.46 -7.97
C LEU A 87 0.18 16.36 -9.11
#